data_AF-A0AAW1JX86-F1
#
_entry.id   AF-A0AAW1JX86-F1
#
_cell.length_a   1.000
_cell.length_b   1.000
_cell.length_c   1.000
_cell.angle_alpha   90.00
_cell.angle_beta   90.00
_cell.angle_gamma   90.00
#
_symmetry.space_group_name_H-M   'P 1'
#
loop_
_entity.id
_entity.type
_entity.pdbx_description
1 polymer ?
#
loop_
_entity_poly.entity_id
_entity_poly.type
_entity_poly.pdbx_seq_one_letter_code
_entity_poly.pdbx_strand_id
1 'polypeptide(L)'
;MEVIKRLRKGENPSSIAPIYGVGRTTVNDIKRDAKKIENHVSKMKNADGNVKARKTMRPAKLDQLDTVMYQWFSQACSQGTHLTGPIIQAKAIEMNKKTW
;
A
#
# COMPACT_ATOMS: atom_id res chain seq x y z
N MET A 1 6.01 12.18 -2.14
CA MET A 1 6.28 12.33 -3.60
C MET A 1 7.18 13.51 -3.95
N GLU A 2 7.29 14.53 -3.09
CA GLU A 2 8.00 15.77 -3.40
C GLU A 2 9.50 15.58 -3.72
N VAL A 3 10.21 14.78 -2.91
CA VAL A 3 11.64 14.44 -3.14
C VAL A 3 11.87 13.87 -4.55
N ILE A 4 11.02 12.95 -5.01
CA ILE A 4 11.11 12.35 -6.36
C ILE A 4 10.91 13.42 -7.44
N LYS A 5 9.94 14.34 -7.26
CA LYS A 5 9.69 15.43 -8.21
C LYS A 5 10.91 16.37 -8.34
N ARG A 6 11.53 16.73 -7.22
CA ARG A 6 12.75 17.58 -7.19
C ARG A 6 13.94 16.90 -7.85
N LEU A 7 14.17 15.62 -7.55
CA LEU A 7 15.22 14.82 -8.18
C LEU A 7 15.05 14.73 -9.71
N ARG A 8 13.82 14.63 -10.22
CA ARG A 8 13.53 14.62 -11.66
C ARG A 8 13.77 15.96 -12.35
N LYS A 9 13.69 17.07 -11.61
CA LYS A 9 14.08 18.40 -12.09
C LYS A 9 15.59 18.60 -12.16
N GLY A 10 16.38 17.60 -11.75
CA GLY A 10 17.85 17.66 -11.78
C GLY A 10 18.47 18.23 -10.50
N GLU A 11 17.69 18.47 -9.45
CA GLU A 11 18.24 18.97 -8.18
C GLU A 11 19.20 17.95 -7.54
N ASN A 12 20.27 18.46 -6.93
CA ASN A 12 21.31 17.64 -6.32
C ASN A 12 20.79 16.98 -5.02
N PRO A 13 20.94 15.65 -4.83
CA PRO A 13 20.60 14.98 -3.58
C PRO A 13 21.19 15.64 -2.32
N SER A 14 22.39 16.22 -2.42
CA SER A 14 23.04 16.91 -1.30
C SER A 14 22.35 18.22 -0.91
N SER A 15 21.68 18.92 -1.84
CA SER A 15 20.89 20.12 -1.52
C SER A 15 19.49 19.76 -1.02
N ILE A 16 18.94 18.61 -1.41
CA ILE A 16 17.62 18.13 -1.01
C ILE A 16 17.63 17.59 0.43
N ALA A 17 18.63 16.78 0.79
CA ALA A 17 18.76 16.13 2.10
C ALA A 17 18.47 17.05 3.30
N PRO A 18 19.13 18.23 3.45
CA PRO A 18 18.91 19.09 4.61
C PRO A 18 17.50 19.69 4.68
N ILE A 19 16.84 19.94 3.54
CA ILE A 19 15.48 20.51 3.49
C ILE A 19 14.47 19.60 4.19
N TYR A 20 14.66 18.28 4.08
CA TYR A 20 13.75 17.29 4.66
C TYR A 20 14.32 16.61 5.92
N GLY A 21 15.46 17.07 6.44
CA GLY A 21 16.09 16.50 7.64
C GLY A 21 16.52 15.03 7.47
N VAL A 22 16.91 14.62 6.26
CA VAL A 22 17.31 13.23 5.95
C VAL A 22 18.75 13.15 5.46
N GLY A 23 19.38 11.99 5.60
CA GLY A 23 20.72 11.76 5.06
C GLY A 23 20.74 11.70 3.53
N ARG A 24 21.89 12.05 2.93
CA ARG A 24 22.12 11.94 1.47
C ARG A 24 21.86 10.53 0.95
N THR A 25 22.23 9.50 1.71
CA THR A 25 21.99 8.09 1.37
C THR A 25 20.49 7.81 1.20
N THR A 26 19.66 8.30 2.13
CA THR A 26 18.20 8.17 2.05
C THR A 26 17.62 8.81 0.79
N VAL A 27 18.11 10.00 0.41
CA VAL A 27 17.68 10.65 -0.84
C VAL A 27 18.06 9.82 -2.07
N ASN A 28 19.26 9.22 -2.07
CA ASN A 28 19.69 8.31 -3.14
C ASN A 28 18.88 7.01 -3.18
N ASP A 29 18.51 6.45 -2.03
CA ASP A 29 17.61 5.30 -1.96
C ASP A 29 16.23 5.63 -2.55
N ILE A 30 15.67 6.79 -2.19
CA ILE A 30 14.42 7.30 -2.78
C ILE A 30 14.57 7.48 -4.30
N LYS A 31 15.71 8.00 -4.77
CA LYS A 31 15.99 8.14 -6.21
C LYS A 31 15.99 6.78 -6.91
N ARG A 32 16.71 5.80 -6.36
CA ARG A 32 16.84 4.44 -6.91
C ARG A 32 15.48 3.75 -6.99
N ASP A 33 14.69 3.85 -5.92
CA ASP A 33 13.41 3.16 -5.81
C ASP A 33 12.20 4.01 -6.27
N ALA A 34 12.44 5.16 -6.91
CA ALA A 34 11.40 6.11 -7.31
C ALA A 34 10.26 5.47 -8.12
N LYS A 35 10.59 4.63 -9.11
CA LYS A 35 9.58 3.94 -9.93
C LYS A 35 8.75 2.94 -9.11
N LYS A 36 9.37 2.25 -8.15
CA LYS A 36 8.66 1.32 -7.25
C LYS A 36 7.70 2.07 -6.33
N ILE A 37 8.15 3.19 -5.76
CA ILE A 37 7.33 4.06 -4.91
C ILE A 37 6.12 4.59 -5.70
N GLU A 38 6.34 5.05 -6.94
CA GLU A 38 5.25 5.52 -7.80
C GLU A 38 4.25 4.44 -8.14
N ASN A 39 4.71 3.28 -8.58
CA ASN A 39 3.84 2.14 -8.87
C ASN A 39 3.02 1.73 -7.64
N HIS A 40 3.65 1.75 -6.46
CA HIS A 40 2.98 1.45 -5.20
C HIS A 40 1.89 2.48 -4.89
N VAL A 41 2.18 3.77 -4.99
CA VAL A 41 1.21 4.84 -4.76
C VAL A 41 0.04 4.77 -5.75
N SER A 42 0.32 4.50 -7.03
CA SER A 42 -0.73 4.34 -8.05
C SER A 42 -1.67 3.18 -7.74
N LYS A 43 -1.14 2.03 -7.31
CA LYS A 43 -1.97 0.89 -6.88
C LYS A 43 -2.85 1.22 -5.67
N MET A 44 -2.32 1.97 -4.69
CA MET A 44 -3.09 2.34 -3.50
C MET A 44 -4.21 3.36 -3.78
N LYS A 45 -4.01 4.29 -4.71
CA LYS A 45 -5.04 5.26 -5.09
C LYS A 45 -6.30 4.60 -5.65
N ASN A 46 -6.16 3.43 -6.24
CA ASN A 46 -7.27 2.65 -6.77
C ASN A 46 -8.03 1.85 -5.67
N ALA A 47 -7.58 1.91 -4.40
CA ALA A 47 -8.03 1.03 -3.32
C ALA A 47 -8.37 1.78 -2.02
N ASP A 48 -8.94 2.99 -2.10
CA ASP A 48 -9.32 3.85 -0.95
C ASP A 48 -8.23 4.10 0.12
N GLY A 49 -6.97 3.78 -0.19
CA GLY A 49 -5.89 3.80 0.77
C GLY A 49 -5.41 5.21 1.12
N ASN A 50 -5.07 5.44 2.40
CA ASN A 50 -4.46 6.70 2.83
C ASN A 50 -2.98 6.80 2.39
N VAL A 51 -2.77 7.28 1.18
CA VAL A 51 -1.46 7.51 0.57
C VAL A 51 -0.59 8.49 1.39
N LYS A 52 -1.20 9.40 2.16
CA LYS A 52 -0.45 10.42 2.93
C LYS A 52 0.17 9.86 4.20
N ALA A 53 -0.49 8.89 4.86
CA ALA A 53 -0.03 8.35 6.14
C ALA A 53 0.94 7.16 5.99
N ARG A 54 0.90 6.43 4.86
CA ARG A 54 1.68 5.20 4.71
C ARG A 54 3.17 5.46 4.51
N LYS A 55 4.00 4.73 5.27
CA LYS A 55 5.48 4.81 5.23
C LYS A 55 6.17 3.54 4.71
N THR A 56 5.41 2.48 4.41
CA THR A 56 5.94 1.17 3.99
C THR A 56 5.35 0.73 2.66
N MET A 57 6.17 0.08 1.82
CA MET A 57 5.73 -0.57 0.58
C MET A 57 5.43 -2.07 0.74
N ARG A 58 5.52 -2.61 1.97
CA ARG A 58 5.33 -4.05 2.20
C ARG A 58 3.91 -4.49 1.79
N PRO A 59 3.76 -5.53 0.96
CA PRO A 59 2.46 -6.10 0.66
C PRO A 59 1.91 -6.88 1.87
N ALA A 60 0.61 -7.16 1.86
CA ALA A 60 0.02 -8.10 2.80
C ALA A 60 0.56 -9.51 2.54
N LYS A 61 0.71 -10.32 3.59
CA LYS A 61 1.20 -11.70 3.44
C LYS A 61 0.21 -12.59 2.68
N LEU A 62 -1.08 -12.33 2.84
CA LEU A 62 -2.18 -13.11 2.28
C LEU A 62 -3.00 -12.25 1.31
N ASP A 63 -2.34 -11.42 0.50
CA ASP A 63 -2.96 -10.42 -0.39
C ASP A 63 -4.07 -11.00 -1.29
N GLN A 64 -3.87 -12.21 -1.80
CA GLN A 64 -4.86 -12.92 -2.61
C GLN A 64 -6.09 -13.34 -1.79
N LEU A 65 -5.89 -13.88 -0.59
CA LEU A 65 -6.99 -14.21 0.32
C LEU A 65 -7.75 -12.94 0.72
N ASP A 66 -7.04 -11.88 1.10
CA ASP A 66 -7.61 -10.60 1.49
C ASP A 66 -8.49 -10.02 0.37
N THR A 67 -8.04 -10.14 -0.89
CA THR A 67 -8.80 -9.70 -2.07
C THR A 67 -10.11 -10.48 -2.23
N VAL A 68 -10.06 -11.81 -2.21
CA VAL A 68 -11.25 -12.66 -2.34
C VAL A 68 -12.21 -12.45 -1.16
N MET A 69 -11.65 -12.31 0.05
CA MET A 69 -12.39 -12.06 1.27
C MET A 69 -13.12 -10.71 1.23
N TYR A 70 -12.47 -9.67 0.73
CA TYR A 70 -13.08 -8.34 0.56
C TYR A 70 -14.19 -8.34 -0.50
N GLN A 71 -14.01 -9.06 -1.60
CA GLN A 71 -15.05 -9.22 -2.62
C GLN A 71 -16.29 -9.92 -2.05
N TRP A 72 -16.10 -11.02 -1.33
CA TRP A 72 -17.19 -11.73 -0.65
C TRP A 72 -17.88 -10.83 0.39
N PHE A 73 -17.11 -10.13 1.22
CA PHE A 73 -17.64 -9.21 2.22
C PHE A 73 -18.51 -8.13 1.56
N SER A 74 -18.01 -7.51 0.49
CA SER A 74 -18.72 -6.46 -0.25
C SER A 74 -20.03 -6.97 -0.86
N GLN A 75 -20.02 -8.19 -1.42
CA GLN A 75 -21.21 -8.83 -1.95
C GLN A 75 -22.24 -9.17 -0.87
N ALA A 76 -21.80 -9.70 0.27
CA ALA A 76 -22.69 -10.04 1.38
C ALA A 76 -23.31 -8.77 2.02
N CYS A 77 -22.53 -7.70 2.14
CA CYS A 77 -23.04 -6.39 2.59
C CYS A 77 -24.06 -5.79 1.62
N SER A 78 -23.84 -5.89 0.29
CA SER A 78 -24.80 -5.36 -0.69
C SER A 78 -26.12 -6.12 -0.71
N GLN A 79 -26.13 -7.37 -0.24
CA GLN A 79 -27.32 -8.19 -0.03
C GLN A 79 -28.03 -7.91 1.32
N GLY A 80 -27.54 -6.98 2.12
CA GLY A 80 -28.13 -6.61 3.41
C GLY A 80 -27.80 -7.58 4.55
N THR A 81 -26.83 -8.48 4.38
CA THR A 81 -26.43 -9.41 5.45
C THR A 81 -25.63 -8.66 6.51
N HIS A 82 -26.07 -8.74 7.77
CA HIS A 82 -25.29 -8.23 8.89
C HIS A 82 -24.13 -9.17 9.20
N LEU A 83 -22.91 -8.76 8.85
CA LEU A 83 -21.69 -9.52 9.10
C LEU A 83 -21.02 -9.05 10.38
N THR A 84 -20.89 -9.95 11.36
CA THR A 84 -20.13 -9.73 12.57
C THR A 84 -18.68 -10.20 12.40
N GLY A 85 -17.76 -9.67 13.22
CA GLY A 85 -16.35 -10.08 13.22
C GLY A 85 -16.13 -11.60 13.27
N PRO A 86 -16.83 -12.35 14.14
CA PRO A 86 -16.73 -13.81 14.18
C PRO A 86 -17.13 -14.50 12.87
N ILE A 87 -18.16 -14.02 12.18
CA ILE A 87 -18.60 -14.58 10.88
C ILE A 87 -17.52 -14.36 9.82
N ILE A 88 -16.97 -13.14 9.78
CA ILE A 88 -15.88 -12.78 8.86
C ILE A 88 -14.64 -13.66 9.15
N GLN A 89 -14.29 -13.86 10.41
CA GLN A 89 -13.15 -14.71 10.79
C GLN A 89 -13.35 -16.17 10.38
N ALA A 90 -14.54 -16.74 10.64
CA ALA A 90 -14.87 -18.11 10.26
C ALA A 90 -14.75 -18.30 8.75
N LYS A 91 -15.24 -17.34 7.96
CA LYS A 91 -15.15 -17.38 6.50
C LYS A 91 -13.71 -17.24 6.01
N ALA A 92 -12.89 -16.37 6.62
CA ALA A 92 -11.48 -16.25 6.29
C ALA A 92 -10.73 -17.58 6.53
N ILE A 93 -10.99 -18.26 7.65
CA ILE A 93 -10.40 -19.58 7.95
C ILE A 93 -10.84 -20.63 6.91
N GLU A 94 -12.12 -20.63 6.52
CA GLU A 94 -12.66 -21.53 5.50
C GLU A 94 -11.98 -21.32 4.14
N MET A 95 -11.85 -20.06 3.68
CA MET A 95 -11.23 -19.72 2.41
C MET A 95 -9.73 -20.02 2.40
N ASN A 96 -9.05 -19.74 3.50
CA ASN A 96 -7.62 -20.03 3.66
C ASN A 96 -7.35 -21.53 3.47
N LYS A 97 -8.19 -22.42 4.03
CA LYS A 97 -8.08 -23.88 3.88
C LYS A 97 -8.33 -24.40 2.47
N LYS A 98 -9.03 -23.65 1.62
CA LYS A 98 -9.39 -24.06 0.24
C LYS A 98 -8.32 -23.69 -0.79
N THR A 99 -7.28 -22.99 -0.39
CA THR A 99 -6.26 -22.43 -1.31
C THR A 99 -4.97 -23.28 -1.33
N TRP A 100 -4.94 -24.45 -0.68
CA TRP A 100 -3.86 -25.44 -0.69
C TRP A 100 -4.37 -26.86 -0.47
#